data_AF-A0A9D1G0Z2-F1
#
_entry.id   AF-A0A9D1G0Z2-F1
#
_cell.length_a   1.000
_cell.length_b   1.000
_cell.length_c   1.000
_cell.angle_alpha   90.00
_cell.angle_beta   90.00
_cell.angle_gamma   90.00
#
_symmetry.space_group_name_H-M   'P 1'
#
loop_
_entity.id
_entity.type
_entity.pdbx_description
1 polymer ?
#
loop_
_entity_poly.entity_id
_entity_poly.type
_entity_poly.pdbx_seq_one_letter_code
_entity_poly.pdbx_strand_id
1 'polypeptide(L)'
;IVRNEVFLALGYYVTESSGHFSEYSPWFRKREDLLQEYCYRGTSWNTGRTNFTVEVREERARNFPQELHKFLTEPIDLSRGNEYASRIFNAMLGDGALYKFNGNVRNFGLVDNLPHGACVEVPVVAGKDGLMPVHVGKIPDEALPLMSLSSQIEEMAVRASFEGDPELVYKAICYDPLTSAVLSLREIRKMVDELFAFSKPWLPQFKGLK
;
A
#
# COMPACT_ATOMS: atom_id res chain seq x y z
N ILE A 1 -12.84 -11.15 6.76
CA ILE A 1 -13.71 -11.80 5.75
C ILE A 1 -12.92 -11.95 4.45
N VAL A 2 -12.53 -10.84 3.81
CA VAL A 2 -11.70 -10.81 2.58
C VAL A 2 -10.51 -11.78 2.60
N ARG A 3 -9.63 -11.72 3.61
CA ARG A 3 -8.46 -12.62 3.67
C ARG A 3 -8.82 -14.11 3.68
N ASN A 4 -9.91 -14.45 4.37
CA ASN A 4 -10.37 -15.83 4.47
C ASN A 4 -10.94 -16.29 3.13
N GLU A 5 -11.71 -15.43 2.46
CA GLU A 5 -12.25 -15.71 1.11
C GLU A 5 -11.11 -15.99 0.13
N VAL A 6 -10.07 -15.15 0.15
CA VAL A 6 -8.88 -15.32 -0.70
C VAL A 6 -8.15 -16.62 -0.37
N PHE A 7 -7.98 -16.94 0.91
CA PHE A 7 -7.36 -18.20 1.33
C PHE A 7 -8.16 -19.42 0.88
N LEU A 8 -9.48 -19.38 1.01
CA LEU A 8 -10.35 -20.48 0.56
C LEU A 8 -10.32 -20.65 -0.97
N ALA A 9 -10.23 -19.55 -1.72
CA ALA A 9 -10.22 -19.57 -3.18
C ALA A 9 -8.85 -19.91 -3.78
N LEU A 10 -7.76 -19.38 -3.22
CA LEU A 10 -6.41 -19.44 -3.81
C LEU A 10 -5.42 -20.28 -3.00
N GLY A 11 -5.78 -20.74 -1.79
CA GLY A 11 -4.92 -21.54 -0.93
C GLY A 11 -3.80 -20.76 -0.21
N TYR A 12 -3.69 -19.45 -0.43
CA TYR A 12 -2.68 -18.59 0.21
C TYR A 12 -3.32 -17.52 1.09
N TYR A 13 -2.87 -17.46 2.34
CA TYR A 13 -3.41 -16.51 3.30
C TYR A 13 -2.73 -15.15 3.14
N VAL A 14 -3.53 -14.11 2.90
CA VAL A 14 -3.05 -12.74 2.79
C VAL A 14 -2.64 -12.23 4.17
N THR A 15 -1.41 -11.74 4.30
CA THR A 15 -0.88 -11.19 5.55
C THR A 15 -1.49 -9.83 5.88
N GLU A 16 -1.63 -8.97 4.87
CA GLU A 16 -2.22 -7.63 4.98
C GLU A 16 -3.71 -7.67 5.36
N SER A 17 -4.17 -6.65 6.07
CA SER A 17 -5.55 -6.47 6.53
C SER A 17 -6.60 -6.55 5.41
N SER A 18 -7.82 -6.96 5.79
CA SER A 18 -8.94 -7.13 4.84
C SER A 18 -9.30 -5.83 4.12
N GLY A 19 -9.27 -4.69 4.81
CA GLY A 19 -9.51 -3.39 4.21
C GLY A 19 -8.52 -3.08 3.10
N HIS A 20 -7.22 -3.18 3.37
CA HIS A 20 -6.18 -2.90 2.39
C HIS A 20 -6.20 -3.89 1.20
N PHE A 21 -6.21 -5.21 1.45
CA PHE A 21 -6.17 -6.18 0.34
C PHE A 21 -7.38 -6.08 -0.60
N SER A 22 -8.55 -5.67 -0.08
CA SER A 22 -9.73 -5.47 -0.91
C SER A 22 -9.60 -4.32 -1.92
N GLU A 23 -8.60 -3.44 -1.79
CA GLU A 23 -8.30 -2.34 -2.73
C GLU A 23 -7.43 -2.83 -3.88
N TYR A 24 -6.53 -3.78 -3.62
CA TYR A 24 -5.63 -4.35 -4.62
C TYR A 24 -6.30 -5.37 -5.54
N SER A 25 -7.55 -5.78 -5.27
CA SER A 25 -8.20 -6.88 -5.97
C SER A 25 -9.57 -6.49 -6.56
N PRO A 26 -9.94 -7.04 -7.74
CA PRO A 26 -11.15 -6.64 -8.45
C PRO A 26 -12.42 -7.33 -7.90
N TRP A 27 -12.32 -8.05 -6.78
CA TRP A 27 -13.35 -8.99 -6.34
C TRP A 27 -14.36 -8.38 -5.38
N PHE A 28 -13.97 -7.41 -4.55
CA PHE A 28 -14.75 -7.04 -3.37
C PHE A 28 -15.44 -5.67 -3.46
N ARG A 29 -14.80 -4.66 -4.06
CA ARG A 29 -15.23 -3.25 -3.96
C ARG A 29 -15.93 -2.71 -5.21
N LYS A 30 -16.88 -3.45 -5.78
CA LYS A 30 -17.48 -3.10 -7.08
C LYS A 30 -19.02 -3.12 -7.16
N ARG A 31 -19.69 -3.75 -6.20
CA ARG A 31 -21.16 -3.80 -6.14
C ARG A 31 -21.60 -3.61 -4.70
N GLU A 32 -22.81 -3.07 -4.51
CA GLU A 32 -23.33 -2.77 -3.18
C GLU A 32 -23.44 -4.03 -2.29
N ASP A 33 -23.89 -5.17 -2.85
CA ASP A 33 -23.96 -6.44 -2.13
C ASP A 33 -22.58 -6.87 -1.58
N LEU A 34 -21.54 -6.74 -2.40
CA LEU A 34 -20.17 -7.08 -2.02
C LEU A 34 -19.58 -6.08 -1.01
N LEU A 35 -19.90 -4.79 -1.14
CA LEU A 35 -19.47 -3.78 -0.17
C LEU A 35 -20.09 -4.05 1.21
N GLN A 36 -21.39 -4.37 1.25
CA GLN A 36 -22.09 -4.73 2.49
C GLN A 36 -21.49 -5.97 3.13
N GLU A 37 -21.18 -7.00 2.34
CA GLU A 37 -20.64 -8.25 2.85
C GLU A 37 -19.19 -8.14 3.32
N TYR A 38 -18.32 -7.54 2.49
CA TYR A 38 -16.87 -7.61 2.69
C TYR A 38 -16.25 -6.36 3.34
N CYS A 39 -16.89 -5.19 3.21
CA CYS A 39 -16.28 -3.90 3.59
C CYS A 39 -16.97 -3.21 4.79
N TYR A 40 -18.28 -3.40 4.97
CA TYR A 40 -19.04 -2.68 6.02
C TYR A 40 -19.35 -3.51 7.27
N ARG A 41 -19.26 -4.84 7.18
CA ARG A 41 -19.49 -5.76 8.32
C ARG A 41 -18.24 -6.12 9.11
N GLY A 42 -17.07 -5.65 8.68
CA GLY A 42 -15.80 -5.92 9.37
C GLY A 42 -15.70 -5.22 10.73
N THR A 43 -14.98 -5.83 11.66
CA THR A 43 -14.65 -5.23 12.98
C THR A 43 -13.18 -4.84 13.10
N SER A 44 -12.39 -4.97 12.02
CA SER A 44 -10.99 -4.55 12.00
C SER A 44 -10.88 -3.03 11.97
N TRP A 45 -9.72 -2.51 12.38
CA TRP A 45 -9.44 -1.08 12.39
C TRP A 45 -9.68 -0.43 11.02
N ASN A 46 -9.28 -1.09 9.92
CA ASN A 46 -9.68 -0.72 8.55
C ASN A 46 -10.60 -1.81 8.01
N THR A 47 -11.89 -1.51 7.91
CA THR A 47 -12.91 -2.45 7.38
C THR A 47 -12.96 -2.45 5.86
N GLY A 48 -12.36 -1.44 5.21
CA GLY A 48 -12.49 -1.18 3.79
C GLY A 48 -13.63 -0.22 3.41
N ARG A 49 -14.19 0.48 4.41
CA ARG A 49 -15.18 1.54 4.18
C ARG A 49 -14.51 2.77 3.54
N THR A 50 -15.19 3.36 2.57
CA THR A 50 -14.80 4.64 1.96
C THR A 50 -14.64 5.73 3.04
N ASN A 51 -13.69 6.64 2.85
CA ASN A 51 -13.39 7.77 3.74
C ASN A 51 -12.85 7.43 5.14
N PHE A 52 -12.61 6.16 5.48
CA PHE A 52 -12.08 5.79 6.80
C PHE A 52 -10.89 6.65 7.23
N THR A 53 -9.89 6.82 6.37
CA THR A 53 -8.67 7.58 6.69
C THR A 53 -8.91 9.09 6.78
N VAL A 54 -9.92 9.62 6.10
CA VAL A 54 -10.30 11.05 6.22
C VAL A 54 -10.91 11.28 7.59
N GLU A 55 -11.87 10.46 7.98
CA GLU A 55 -12.57 10.58 9.27
C GLU A 55 -11.61 10.45 10.45
N VAL A 56 -10.69 9.48 10.41
CA VAL A 56 -9.64 9.31 11.44
C VAL A 56 -8.76 10.56 11.55
N ARG A 57 -8.41 11.19 10.43
CA ARG A 57 -7.59 12.40 10.42
C ARG A 57 -8.34 13.62 10.91
N GLU A 58 -9.61 13.76 10.53
CA GLU A 58 -10.48 14.84 11.03
C GLU A 58 -10.71 14.71 12.54
N GLU A 59 -10.96 13.50 13.03
CA GLU A 59 -11.07 13.24 14.47
C GLU A 59 -9.77 13.57 15.20
N ARG A 60 -8.63 13.12 14.68
CA ARG A 60 -7.32 13.45 15.25
C ARG A 60 -7.06 14.96 15.25
N ALA A 61 -7.44 15.67 14.19
CA ALA A 61 -7.28 17.12 14.11
C ALA A 61 -8.15 17.85 15.14
N ARG A 62 -9.40 17.39 15.35
CA ARG A 62 -10.30 17.94 16.39
C ARG A 62 -9.75 17.76 17.80
N ASN A 63 -9.14 16.61 18.07
CA ASN A 63 -8.64 16.25 19.41
C ASN A 63 -7.17 16.62 19.63
N PHE A 64 -6.48 17.17 18.63
CA PHE A 64 -5.03 17.41 18.69
C PHE A 64 -4.59 18.27 19.89
N PRO A 65 -5.26 19.38 20.26
CA PRO A 65 -4.86 20.17 21.42
C PRO A 65 -4.90 19.37 22.73
N GLN A 66 -5.92 18.53 22.91
CA GLN A 66 -6.09 17.70 24.10
C GLN A 66 -5.06 16.57 24.13
N GLU A 67 -4.88 15.88 23.01
CA GLU A 67 -3.87 14.81 22.87
C GLU A 67 -2.44 15.35 23.10
N LEU A 68 -2.14 16.55 22.58
CA LEU A 68 -0.86 17.21 22.82
C LEU A 68 -0.69 17.58 24.31
N HIS A 69 -1.72 18.13 24.94
CA HIS A 69 -1.67 18.44 26.38
C HIS A 69 -1.42 17.18 27.21
N LYS A 70 -2.11 16.08 26.88
CA LYS A 70 -1.94 14.78 27.51
C LYS A 70 -0.49 14.27 27.34
N PHE A 71 0.02 14.30 26.11
CA PHE A 71 1.39 13.88 25.80
C PHE A 71 2.45 14.68 26.57
N LEU A 72 2.20 15.97 26.84
CA LEU A 72 3.13 16.84 27.55
C LEU A 72 3.04 16.76 29.08
N THR A 73 1.91 16.30 29.63
CA THR A 73 1.66 16.33 31.07
C THR A 73 1.60 14.96 31.73
N GLU A 74 1.24 13.92 31.00
CA GLU A 74 1.20 12.55 31.51
C GLU A 74 2.55 11.84 31.34
N PRO A 75 2.90 10.90 32.26
CA PRO A 75 4.08 10.07 32.09
C PRO A 75 4.03 9.28 30.78
N ILE A 76 5.10 9.35 30.00
CA ILE A 76 5.23 8.61 28.74
C ILE A 76 5.76 7.21 29.02
N ASP A 77 5.07 6.19 28.51
CA ASP A 77 5.60 4.83 28.49
C ASP A 77 6.76 4.74 27.47
N LEU A 78 7.97 4.46 27.97
CA LEU A 78 9.17 4.28 27.15
C LEU A 78 9.33 2.83 26.66
N SER A 79 8.39 1.95 26.98
CA SER A 79 8.35 0.61 26.42
C SER A 79 8.32 0.67 24.89
N ARG A 80 9.02 -0.27 24.27
CA ARG A 80 9.17 -0.27 22.82
C ARG A 80 7.85 -0.72 22.18
N GLY A 81 7.33 0.09 21.27
CA GLY A 81 6.17 -0.27 20.45
C GLY A 81 6.43 -1.44 19.49
N ASN A 82 5.38 -1.81 18.75
CA ASN A 82 5.42 -2.89 17.76
C ASN A 82 6.03 -2.45 16.41
N GLU A 83 6.22 -1.14 16.21
CA GLU A 83 6.80 -0.58 14.99
C GLU A 83 8.27 -0.94 14.81
N TYR A 84 8.66 -1.20 13.56
CA TYR A 84 9.97 -1.76 13.23
C TYR A 84 11.12 -0.76 13.40
N ALA A 85 10.88 0.53 13.20
CA ALA A 85 11.91 1.56 13.08
C ALA A 85 12.90 1.56 14.26
N SER A 86 12.38 1.54 15.49
CA SER A 86 13.24 1.53 16.68
C SER A 86 14.14 0.30 16.74
N ARG A 87 13.64 -0.87 16.31
CA ARG A 87 14.38 -2.15 16.32
C ARG A 87 15.41 -2.21 15.22
N ILE A 88 15.07 -1.68 14.04
CA ILE A 88 16.02 -1.49 12.93
C ILE A 88 17.16 -0.57 13.37
N PHE A 89 16.85 0.58 13.98
CA PHE A 89 17.89 1.48 14.50
C PHE A 89 18.72 0.85 15.60
N ASN A 90 18.12 0.10 16.52
CA ASN A 90 18.88 -0.61 17.56
C ASN A 90 19.83 -1.67 16.96
N ALA A 91 19.38 -2.40 15.95
CA ALA A 91 20.18 -3.41 15.26
C ALA A 91 21.35 -2.81 14.47
N MET A 92 21.16 -1.63 13.87
CA MET A 92 22.17 -0.98 13.03
C MET A 92 23.10 -0.04 13.80
N LEU A 93 22.56 0.72 14.76
CA LEU A 93 23.22 1.85 15.42
C LEU A 93 23.37 1.66 16.93
N GLY A 94 22.61 0.74 17.53
CA GLY A 94 22.56 0.53 18.98
C GLY A 94 23.42 -0.64 19.43
N ASP A 95 22.82 -1.55 20.20
CA ASP A 95 23.51 -2.73 20.74
C ASP A 95 23.90 -3.78 19.66
N GLY A 96 23.31 -3.68 18.47
CA GLY A 96 23.53 -4.62 17.38
C GLY A 96 22.71 -5.91 17.44
N ALA A 97 21.68 -5.97 18.29
CA ALA A 97 20.76 -7.09 18.34
C ALA A 97 20.06 -7.24 16.99
N LEU A 98 20.31 -8.37 16.29
CA LEU A 98 19.75 -8.64 14.99
C LEU A 98 18.22 -8.57 15.03
N TYR A 99 17.64 -7.92 14.01
CA TYR A 99 16.19 -7.78 13.92
C TYR A 99 15.67 -8.24 12.57
N LYS A 100 14.70 -9.16 12.59
CA LYS A 100 14.03 -9.69 11.40
C LYS A 100 12.71 -8.97 11.19
N PHE A 101 12.45 -8.53 9.97
CA PHE A 101 11.22 -7.84 9.58
C PHE A 101 10.96 -8.05 8.09
N ASN A 102 9.79 -7.65 7.59
CA ASN A 102 9.54 -7.55 6.15
C ASN A 102 9.76 -6.11 5.70
N GLY A 103 10.56 -5.91 4.66
CA GLY A 103 11.00 -4.60 4.19
C GLY A 103 10.89 -4.45 2.69
N ASN A 104 10.58 -3.22 2.26
CA ASN A 104 10.47 -2.85 0.85
C ASN A 104 11.86 -2.53 0.29
N VAL A 105 12.29 -3.29 -0.73
CA VAL A 105 13.62 -3.21 -1.34
C VAL A 105 13.55 -3.41 -2.86
N ARG A 106 14.62 -3.05 -3.58
CA ARG A 106 14.71 -3.25 -5.03
C ARG A 106 14.95 -4.73 -5.34
N ASN A 107 14.14 -5.29 -6.24
CA ASN A 107 14.22 -6.69 -6.64
C ASN A 107 15.40 -6.94 -7.60
N PHE A 108 16.59 -7.15 -7.06
CA PHE A 108 17.76 -7.57 -7.83
C PHE A 108 17.99 -9.07 -7.68
N GLY A 109 16.98 -9.86 -8.05
CA GLY A 109 16.97 -11.31 -7.91
C GLY A 109 16.56 -11.79 -6.51
N LEU A 110 15.72 -11.03 -5.80
CA LEU A 110 15.13 -11.44 -4.51
C LEU A 110 13.86 -12.28 -4.71
N VAL A 111 13.10 -11.97 -5.76
CA VAL A 111 11.90 -12.68 -6.18
C VAL A 111 12.01 -12.99 -7.66
N ASP A 112 12.10 -14.28 -8.00
CA ASP A 112 12.62 -14.76 -9.30
C ASP A 112 11.71 -14.40 -10.48
N ASN A 113 10.40 -14.38 -10.25
CA ASN A 113 9.38 -14.19 -11.28
C ASN A 113 8.66 -12.84 -11.18
N LEU A 114 9.22 -11.87 -10.45
CA LEU A 114 8.78 -10.47 -10.50
C LEU A 114 9.81 -9.60 -11.25
N PRO A 115 9.41 -8.42 -11.78
CA PRO A 115 10.30 -7.60 -12.59
C PRO A 115 11.60 -7.23 -11.85
N HIS A 116 12.71 -7.29 -12.57
CA HIS A 116 14.01 -6.87 -12.05
C HIS A 116 14.00 -5.35 -11.79
N GLY A 117 14.40 -4.95 -10.59
CA GLY A 117 14.42 -3.57 -10.13
C GLY A 117 13.11 -3.05 -9.55
N ALA A 118 12.00 -3.80 -9.66
CA ALA A 118 10.74 -3.44 -9.00
C ALA A 118 10.90 -3.36 -7.47
N CYS A 119 10.07 -2.57 -6.80
CA CYS A 119 9.99 -2.61 -5.34
C CYS A 119 9.25 -3.89 -4.91
N VAL A 120 9.87 -4.67 -4.03
CA VAL A 120 9.28 -5.89 -3.44
C VAL A 120 9.41 -5.84 -1.93
N GLU A 121 8.40 -6.33 -1.22
CA GLU A 121 8.47 -6.55 0.21
C GLU A 121 8.91 -7.98 0.51
N VAL A 122 10.08 -8.15 1.13
CA VAL A 122 10.66 -9.47 1.45
C VAL A 122 11.17 -9.50 2.89
N PRO A 123 11.47 -10.68 3.46
CA PRO A 123 12.17 -10.76 4.73
C PRO A 123 13.55 -10.08 4.65
N VAL A 124 13.85 -9.28 5.66
CA VAL A 124 15.10 -8.55 5.82
C VAL A 124 15.63 -8.77 7.24
N VAL A 125 16.95 -8.95 7.35
CA VAL A 125 17.65 -8.93 8.63
C VAL A 125 18.40 -7.61 8.76
N ALA A 126 18.08 -6.80 9.76
CA ALA A 126 18.88 -5.65 10.16
C ALA A 126 19.97 -6.08 11.15
N GLY A 127 21.18 -5.56 10.97
CA GLY A 127 22.31 -5.76 11.87
C GLY A 127 23.36 -4.67 11.70
N LYS A 128 24.52 -4.82 12.36
CA LYS A 128 25.61 -3.83 12.31
C LYS A 128 26.16 -3.61 10.90
N ASP A 129 26.11 -4.64 10.06
CA ASP A 129 26.56 -4.59 8.66
C ASP A 129 25.50 -4.02 7.70
N GLY A 130 24.36 -3.59 8.23
CA GLY A 130 23.27 -2.96 7.48
C GLY A 130 22.04 -3.83 7.34
N LEU A 131 21.32 -3.64 6.23
CA LEU A 131 20.12 -4.40 5.88
C LEU A 131 20.49 -5.53 4.94
N MET A 132 20.09 -6.75 5.29
CA MET A 132 20.36 -7.97 4.53
C MET A 132 19.02 -8.57 4.07
N PRO A 133 18.53 -8.23 2.87
CA PRO A 133 17.35 -8.85 2.28
C PRO A 133 17.59 -10.33 1.98
N VAL A 134 16.54 -11.13 2.13
CA VAL A 134 16.58 -12.58 1.93
C VAL A 134 15.95 -12.92 0.58
N HIS A 135 16.64 -13.78 -0.20
CA HIS A 135 16.08 -14.35 -1.43
C HIS A 135 14.87 -15.24 -1.09
N VAL A 136 13.73 -14.96 -1.72
CA VAL A 136 12.45 -15.64 -1.48
C VAL A 136 12.22 -16.75 -2.53
N GLY A 137 12.79 -16.59 -3.72
CA GLY A 137 12.55 -17.49 -4.85
C GLY A 137 11.31 -17.12 -5.65
N LYS A 138 10.64 -18.12 -6.22
CA LYS A 138 9.47 -17.94 -7.10
C LYS A 138 8.17 -17.75 -6.28
N ILE A 139 7.40 -16.72 -6.62
CA ILE A 139 6.01 -16.56 -6.15
C ILE A 139 5.12 -17.63 -6.80
N PRO A 140 4.18 -18.25 -6.07
CA PRO A 140 3.20 -19.17 -6.63
C PRO A 140 2.42 -18.60 -7.81
N ASP A 141 2.08 -19.44 -8.78
CA ASP A 141 1.43 -19.01 -10.03
C ASP A 141 0.01 -18.45 -9.78
N GLU A 142 -0.62 -18.81 -8.67
CA GLU A 142 -1.94 -18.30 -8.26
C GLU A 142 -1.90 -16.86 -7.72
N ALA A 143 -0.78 -16.45 -7.12
CA ALA A 143 -0.58 -15.11 -6.55
C ALA A 143 0.13 -14.16 -7.52
N LEU A 144 0.96 -14.70 -8.41
CA LEU A 144 1.80 -13.95 -9.33
C LEU A 144 1.04 -12.93 -10.20
N PRO A 145 -0.15 -13.22 -10.77
CA PRO A 145 -0.84 -12.29 -11.65
C PRO A 145 -1.20 -10.97 -10.96
N LEU A 146 -1.67 -11.03 -9.71
CA LEU A 146 -2.05 -9.84 -8.94
C LEU A 146 -0.83 -8.98 -8.63
N MET A 147 0.25 -9.62 -8.14
CA MET A 147 1.50 -8.93 -7.78
C MET A 147 2.19 -8.32 -9.00
N SER A 148 2.21 -9.05 -10.13
CA SER A 148 2.80 -8.57 -11.38
C SER A 148 2.05 -7.37 -11.93
N LEU A 149 0.71 -7.40 -11.86
CA LEU A 149 -0.12 -6.29 -12.31
C LEU A 149 0.11 -5.04 -11.47
N SER A 150 0.07 -5.15 -10.14
CA SER A 150 0.36 -4.04 -9.22
C SER A 150 1.74 -3.43 -9.47
N SER A 151 2.78 -4.27 -9.57
CA SER A 151 4.14 -3.81 -9.85
C SER A 151 4.24 -3.01 -11.16
N GLN A 152 3.59 -3.48 -12.23
CA GLN A 152 3.64 -2.79 -13.53
C GLN A 152 2.87 -1.46 -13.51
N ILE A 153 1.76 -1.38 -12.77
CA ILE A 153 1.00 -0.13 -12.60
C ILE A 153 1.85 0.91 -11.86
N GLU A 154 2.51 0.50 -10.78
CA GLU A 154 3.38 1.35 -9.98
C GLU A 154 4.58 1.86 -10.79
N GLU A 155 5.26 0.99 -11.54
CA GLU A 155 6.38 1.40 -12.41
C GLU A 155 5.93 2.38 -13.51
N MET A 156 4.74 2.18 -14.09
CA MET A 156 4.18 3.15 -15.04
C MET A 156 3.89 4.50 -14.38
N ALA A 157 3.29 4.51 -13.18
CA ALA A 157 2.97 5.74 -12.46
C ALA A 157 4.24 6.49 -12.04
N VAL A 158 5.26 5.78 -11.55
CA VAL A 158 6.56 6.36 -11.20
C VAL A 158 7.23 6.94 -12.44
N ARG A 159 7.33 6.20 -13.54
CA ARG A 159 7.92 6.70 -14.79
C ARG A 159 7.17 7.94 -15.30
N ALA A 160 5.85 7.91 -15.30
CA ALA A 160 5.01 9.03 -15.68
C ALA A 160 5.30 10.28 -14.83
N SER A 161 5.57 10.11 -13.53
CA SER A 161 5.94 11.21 -12.64
C SER A 161 7.31 11.81 -12.98
N PHE A 162 8.28 11.02 -13.42
CA PHE A 162 9.59 11.54 -13.83
C PHE A 162 9.54 12.23 -15.20
N GLU A 163 8.76 11.69 -16.12
CA GLU A 163 8.63 12.18 -17.50
C GLU A 163 7.62 13.33 -17.62
N GLY A 164 6.75 13.51 -16.63
CA GLY A 164 5.63 14.46 -16.69
C GLY A 164 4.57 14.05 -17.71
N ASP A 165 4.37 12.74 -17.94
CA ASP A 165 3.44 12.17 -18.92
C ASP A 165 2.07 11.84 -18.30
N PRO A 166 1.03 12.68 -18.46
CA PRO A 166 -0.29 12.41 -17.89
C PRO A 166 -1.01 11.25 -18.58
N GLU A 167 -0.69 10.95 -19.84
CA GLU A 167 -1.29 9.84 -20.58
C GLU A 167 -0.77 8.50 -20.07
N LEU A 168 0.48 8.44 -19.62
CA LEU A 168 1.01 7.24 -18.96
C LEU A 168 0.37 7.01 -17.59
N VAL A 169 0.08 8.07 -16.82
CA VAL A 169 -0.72 7.94 -15.58
C VAL A 169 -2.10 7.37 -15.88
N TYR A 170 -2.79 7.90 -16.88
CA TYR A 170 -4.09 7.37 -17.30
C TYR A 170 -4.00 5.89 -17.67
N LYS A 171 -3.02 5.49 -18.49
CA LYS A 171 -2.81 4.09 -18.87
C LYS A 171 -2.53 3.20 -17.66
N ALA A 172 -1.76 3.67 -16.67
CA ALA A 172 -1.53 2.93 -15.44
C ALA A 172 -2.84 2.67 -14.69
N ILE A 173 -3.68 3.71 -14.55
CA ILE A 173 -4.97 3.63 -13.85
C ILE A 173 -5.98 2.77 -14.62
N CYS A 174 -5.89 2.66 -15.95
CA CYS A 174 -6.72 1.71 -16.72
C CYS A 174 -6.54 0.26 -16.29
N TYR A 175 -5.37 -0.10 -15.75
CA TYR A 175 -5.07 -1.45 -15.29
C TYR A 175 -5.30 -1.65 -13.79
N ASP A 176 -5.56 -0.58 -13.02
CA ASP A 176 -5.86 -0.68 -11.60
C ASP A 176 -7.06 -1.61 -11.37
N PRO A 177 -6.93 -2.70 -10.56
CA PRO A 177 -7.98 -3.71 -10.44
C PRO A 177 -9.30 -3.18 -9.92
N LEU A 178 -9.27 -2.25 -8.97
CA LEU A 178 -10.49 -1.66 -8.43
C LEU A 178 -11.14 -0.73 -9.45
N THR A 179 -10.36 0.18 -10.02
CA THR A 179 -10.83 1.17 -10.99
C THR A 179 -11.44 0.48 -12.22
N SER A 180 -10.73 -0.48 -12.80
CA SER A 180 -11.17 -1.23 -13.98
C SER A 180 -12.38 -2.14 -13.71
N ALA A 181 -12.59 -2.55 -12.46
CA ALA A 181 -13.78 -3.30 -12.06
C ALA A 181 -15.05 -2.44 -11.96
N VAL A 182 -14.90 -1.12 -11.76
CA VAL A 182 -16.01 -0.20 -11.50
C VAL A 182 -16.29 0.74 -12.67
N LEU A 183 -15.27 1.12 -13.44
CA LEU A 183 -15.35 2.16 -14.46
C LEU A 183 -14.97 1.64 -15.86
N SER A 184 -15.61 2.17 -16.90
CA SER A 184 -15.17 2.04 -18.28
C SER A 184 -13.97 2.94 -18.58
N LEU A 185 -13.22 2.66 -19.66
CA LEU A 185 -12.05 3.47 -20.04
C LEU A 185 -12.34 4.98 -20.18
N ARG A 186 -13.53 5.36 -20.66
CA ARG A 186 -13.94 6.78 -20.77
C ARG A 186 -14.20 7.41 -19.40
N GLU A 187 -14.80 6.68 -18.49
CA GLU A 187 -15.03 7.15 -17.11
C GLU A 187 -13.70 7.26 -16.35
N ILE A 188 -12.78 6.32 -16.57
CA ILE A 188 -11.41 6.39 -16.04
C ILE A 188 -10.71 7.65 -16.57
N ARG A 189 -10.78 7.94 -17.88
CA ARG A 189 -10.16 9.13 -18.46
C ARG A 189 -10.67 10.39 -17.77
N LYS A 190 -11.99 10.52 -17.65
CA LYS A 190 -12.65 11.64 -16.99
C LYS A 190 -12.23 11.77 -15.53
N MET A 191 -12.24 10.69 -14.76
CA MET A 191 -11.80 10.68 -13.35
C MET A 191 -10.35 11.15 -13.21
N VAL A 192 -9.45 10.63 -14.05
CA VAL A 192 -8.03 11.01 -14.01
C VAL A 192 -7.83 12.48 -14.38
N ASP A 193 -8.58 13.01 -15.35
CA ASP A 193 -8.53 14.43 -15.71
C ASP A 193 -9.03 15.32 -14.56
N GLU A 194 -10.11 14.93 -13.88
CA GLU A 194 -10.62 15.63 -12.69
C GLU A 194 -9.59 15.63 -11.55
N LEU A 195 -8.95 14.49 -11.28
CA LEU A 195 -7.88 14.37 -10.29
C LEU A 195 -6.67 15.24 -10.64
N PHE A 196 -6.25 15.26 -11.91
CA PHE A 196 -5.15 16.13 -12.34
C PHE A 196 -5.50 17.61 -12.21
N ALA A 197 -6.71 18.01 -12.60
CA ALA A 197 -7.16 19.39 -12.47
C ALA A 197 -7.16 19.85 -11.01
N PHE A 198 -7.68 19.01 -10.11
CA PHE A 198 -7.64 19.26 -8.67
C PHE A 198 -6.20 19.31 -8.16
N SER A 199 -5.36 18.34 -8.54
CA SER A 199 -4.02 18.16 -7.99
C SER A 199 -2.93 19.03 -8.63
N LYS A 200 -3.26 19.83 -9.65
CA LYS A 200 -2.33 20.67 -10.44
C LYS A 200 -1.33 21.48 -9.59
N PRO A 201 -1.71 22.12 -8.47
CA PRO A 201 -0.75 22.89 -7.64
C PRO A 201 0.36 22.03 -7.01
N TRP A 202 0.11 20.74 -6.80
CA TRP A 202 1.04 19.81 -6.15
C TRP A 202 1.79 18.91 -7.13
N LEU A 203 1.48 19.02 -8.43
CA LEU A 203 2.01 18.17 -9.50
C LEU A 203 2.75 19.00 -10.58
N PRO A 204 3.75 19.83 -10.19
CA PRO A 204 4.41 20.80 -11.09
C PRO A 204 5.14 20.18 -12.28
N GLN A 205 5.47 18.89 -12.21
CA GLN A 205 6.13 18.14 -13.27
C GLN A 205 5.23 17.94 -14.52
N PHE A 206 3.91 17.92 -14.35
CA PHE A 206 2.96 17.69 -15.44
C PHE A 206 2.57 19.01 -16.13
N LYS A 207 3.53 19.59 -16.86
CA LYS A 207 3.42 20.93 -17.47
C LYS A 207 2.38 21.02 -18.61
N GLY A 208 1.98 19.88 -19.17
CA GLY A 208 1.04 19.78 -20.30
C GLY A 208 -0.44 19.62 -19.92
N LEU A 209 -0.77 19.65 -18.62
CA LEU A 209 -2.15 19.57 -18.15
C LEU A 209 -2.92 20.84 -18.54
N LYS A 210 -3.82 20.70 -19.50
CA LYS A 210 -4.74 21.76 -19.92
C LYS A 210 -5.68 22.11 -18.77
#